data_AF-A0A534C5U5-F1
#
_entry.id   AF-A0A534C5U5-F1
#
_cell.length_a   1.000
_cell.length_b   1.000
_cell.length_c   1.000
_cell.angle_alpha   90.00
_cell.angle_beta   90.00
_cell.angle_gamma   90.00
#
_symmetry.space_group_name_H-M   'P 1'
#
loop_
_entity.id
_entity.type
_entity.pdbx_description
1 polymer ?
#
loop_
_entity_poly.entity_id
_entity_poly.type
_entity_poly.pdbx_seq_one_letter_code
_entity_poly.pdbx_strand_id
1 'polypeptide(L)'
;NPLAATGRDAAIAFLEPFFRDHPDANYSIKRIIADGNLVVVHSHAKFTAGDRGLAVVDILRVEHCKIAEHWDVAQPVPEKPANANGMF
;
A
#
# COMPACT_ATOMS: atom_id res chain seq x y z
N ASN A 1 0.65 6.79 -7.11
CA ASN A 1 -0.20 5.68 -7.58
C ASN A 1 -0.85 6.05 -8.91
N PRO A 2 -0.76 5.21 -9.96
CA PRO A 2 -1.29 5.51 -11.30
C PRO A 2 -2.83 5.61 -11.41
N LEU A 3 -3.56 5.17 -10.39
CA LEU A 3 -5.03 5.18 -10.32
C LEU A 3 -5.60 6.43 -9.64
N ALA A 4 -4.77 7.23 -8.98
CA ALA A 4 -5.19 8.45 -8.28
C ALA A 4 -4.66 9.71 -8.97
N ALA A 5 -5.50 10.72 -9.12
CA ALA A 5 -5.07 12.03 -9.61
C ALA A 5 -4.17 12.75 -8.59
N THR A 6 -3.41 13.73 -9.06
CA THR A 6 -2.43 14.46 -8.22
C THR A 6 -3.12 15.38 -7.20
N GLY A 7 -2.59 15.41 -5.98
CA GLY A 7 -2.96 16.36 -4.94
C GLY A 7 -3.76 15.75 -3.79
N ARG A 8 -3.80 16.48 -2.65
CA ARG A 8 -4.44 16.03 -1.40
C ARG A 8 -5.92 15.69 -1.59
N ASP A 9 -6.68 16.60 -2.19
CA ASP A 9 -8.13 16.45 -2.29
C ASP A 9 -8.51 15.32 -3.25
N ALA A 10 -7.71 15.11 -4.30
CA ALA A 10 -7.85 13.97 -5.19
C ALA A 10 -7.54 12.65 -4.47
N ALA A 11 -6.50 12.60 -3.63
CA ALA A 11 -6.20 11.42 -2.82
C ALA A 11 -7.32 11.10 -1.82
N ILE A 12 -7.88 12.11 -1.16
CA ILE A 12 -9.03 11.93 -0.25
C ILE A 12 -10.24 11.39 -1.02
N ALA A 13 -10.60 12.02 -2.15
CA ALA A 13 -11.72 11.59 -2.98
C ALA A 13 -11.56 10.17 -3.53
N PHE A 14 -10.33 9.69 -3.72
CA PHE A 14 -10.04 8.31 -4.12
C PHE A 14 -10.13 7.32 -2.94
N LEU A 15 -9.57 7.67 -1.78
CA LEU A 15 -9.43 6.76 -0.64
C LEU A 15 -10.72 6.65 0.19
N GLU A 16 -11.49 7.72 0.36
CA GLU A 16 -12.70 7.71 1.19
C GLU A 16 -13.76 6.69 0.71
N PRO A 17 -14.14 6.63 -0.58
CA PRO A 17 -15.05 5.61 -1.07
C PRO A 17 -14.48 4.20 -0.90
N PHE A 18 -13.20 4.02 -1.19
CA PHE A 18 -12.53 2.74 -1.07
C PHE A 18 -12.65 2.17 0.35
N PHE A 19 -12.28 2.93 1.38
CA PHE A 19 -12.36 2.44 2.75
C PHE A 19 -13.79 2.29 3.27
N ARG A 20 -14.73 3.11 2.77
CA ARG A 20 -16.16 2.92 3.08
C ARG A 20 -16.70 1.61 2.51
N ASP A 21 -16.30 1.27 1.29
CA ASP A 21 -16.79 0.08 0.57
C ASP A 21 -16.03 -1.19 1.00
N HIS A 22 -14.87 -1.04 1.65
CA HIS A 22 -14.05 -2.11 2.23
C HIS A 22 -13.83 -1.91 3.74
N PRO A 23 -14.88 -2.01 4.58
CA PRO A 23 -14.77 -1.75 6.03
C PRO A 23 -13.86 -2.76 6.77
N ASP A 24 -13.67 -3.95 6.19
CA ASP A 24 -12.77 -4.98 6.71
C ASP A 24 -11.35 -4.87 6.14
N ALA A 25 -11.03 -3.80 5.42
CA ALA A 25 -9.69 -3.60 4.87
C ALA A 25 -8.66 -3.55 5.99
N ASN A 26 -7.65 -4.42 5.89
CA ASN A 26 -6.56 -4.52 6.83
C ASN A 26 -5.22 -4.38 6.11
N TYR A 27 -4.36 -3.53 6.64
CA TYR A 27 -2.98 -3.36 6.18
C TYR A 27 -2.03 -3.73 7.31
N SER A 28 -1.36 -4.86 7.16
CA SER A 28 -0.34 -5.33 8.10
C SER A 28 1.05 -4.91 7.62
N ILE A 29 1.63 -3.91 8.26
CA ILE A 29 2.99 -3.43 7.94
C ILE A 29 4.02 -4.50 8.32
N LYS A 30 4.86 -4.90 7.37
CA LYS A 30 5.90 -5.92 7.58
C LYS A 30 7.25 -5.30 7.85
N ARG A 31 7.56 -4.20 7.17
CA ARG A 31 8.79 -3.41 7.37
C ARG A 31 8.65 -2.02 6.78
N ILE A 32 9.45 -1.11 7.32
CA ILE A 32 9.63 0.24 6.83
C ILE A 32 11.13 0.45 6.62
N ILE A 33 11.51 1.01 5.48
CA ILE A 33 12.89 1.37 5.15
C ILE A 33 12.89 2.86 4.81
N ALA A 34 13.76 3.64 5.45
CA ALA A 34 13.92 5.06 5.16
C ALA A 34 15.32 5.31 4.59
N ASP A 35 15.38 6.08 3.51
CA ASP A 35 16.62 6.52 2.87
C ASP A 35 16.46 7.97 2.40
N GLY A 36 17.21 8.89 3.02
CA GLY A 36 17.07 10.32 2.79
C GLY A 36 15.65 10.82 3.03
N ASN A 37 15.02 11.35 1.99
CA ASN A 37 13.63 11.82 2.01
C ASN A 37 12.63 10.79 1.47
N LEU A 38 13.05 9.55 1.24
CA LEU A 38 12.19 8.46 0.81
C LEU A 38 11.88 7.52 1.98
N VAL A 39 10.63 7.06 2.02
CA VAL A 39 10.16 6.02 2.92
C VAL A 39 9.50 4.93 2.11
N VAL A 40 9.96 3.71 2.27
CA VAL A 40 9.40 2.50 1.66
C VAL A 40 8.65 1.71 2.71
N VAL A 41 7.41 1.36 2.45
CA VAL A 41 6.57 0.54 3.32
C VAL A 41 6.21 -0.73 2.58
N HIS A 42 6.63 -1.89 3.12
CA HIS A 42 6.18 -3.18 2.63
C HIS A 42 5.05 -3.70 3.52
N SER A 43 3.87 -3.87 2.94
CA SER A 43 2.65 -4.22 3.67
C SER A 43 1.92 -5.40 3.04
N HIS A 44 1.20 -6.14 3.88
CA HIS A 44 0.22 -7.13 3.46
C HIS A 44 -1.17 -6.49 3.56
N ALA A 45 -1.77 -6.21 2.41
CA ALA A 45 -3.09 -5.61 2.30
C ALA A 45 -4.16 -6.68 2.03
N LYS A 46 -5.22 -6.73 2.84
CA LYS A 46 -6.39 -7.58 2.63
C LYS A 46 -7.63 -6.70 2.62
N PHE A 47 -8.45 -6.77 1.57
CA PHE A 47 -9.65 -5.92 1.47
C PHE A 47 -10.94 -6.59 1.95
N THR A 48 -10.90 -7.91 2.16
CA THR A 48 -11.95 -8.69 2.82
C THR A 48 -11.33 -9.77 3.71
N ALA A 49 -12.09 -10.31 4.65
CA ALA A 49 -11.59 -11.35 5.57
C ALA A 49 -11.06 -12.60 4.84
N GLY A 50 -11.70 -13.00 3.73
CA GLY A 50 -11.35 -14.18 2.94
C GLY A 50 -10.20 -13.98 1.95
N ASP A 51 -9.71 -12.75 1.77
CA ASP A 51 -8.69 -12.46 0.78
C ASP A 51 -7.32 -13.04 1.18
N ARG A 52 -6.57 -13.60 0.22
CA ARG A 52 -5.14 -13.88 0.40
C ARG A 52 -4.34 -12.58 0.50
N GLY A 53 -4.88 -11.51 -0.11
CA GLY A 53 -4.35 -10.16 -0.05
C GLY A 53 -3.29 -9.88 -1.12
N LEU A 54 -2.74 -8.68 -1.03
CA LEU A 54 -1.65 -8.19 -1.86
C LEU A 54 -0.41 -7.94 -1.01
N ALA A 55 0.75 -8.25 -1.57
CA ALA A 55 2.02 -7.66 -1.14
C ALA A 55 2.16 -6.31 -1.83
N VAL A 56 2.17 -5.24 -1.03
CA VAL A 56 2.25 -3.85 -1.52
C VAL A 56 3.56 -3.26 -1.06
N VAL A 57 4.26 -2.61 -1.97
CA VAL A 57 5.40 -1.73 -1.65
C VAL A 57 4.98 -0.32 -2.00
N ASP A 58 4.73 0.49 -0.97
CA ASP A 58 4.53 1.93 -1.09
C ASP A 58 5.88 2.63 -0.99
N ILE A 59 6.12 3.60 -1.87
CA ILE A 59 7.27 4.48 -1.85
C ILE A 59 6.75 5.90 -1.70
N LEU A 60 7.20 6.59 -0.66
CA LEU A 60 6.73 7.91 -0.28
C LEU A 60 7.92 8.87 -0.28
N ARG A 61 7.79 10.00 -0.97
CA ARG A 61 8.70 11.13 -0.76
C ARG A 61 8.13 12.03 0.32
N VAL A 62 8.92 12.30 1.34
CA VAL A 62 8.54 13.12 2.50
C VAL A 62 9.26 14.47 2.42
N GLU A 63 8.49 15.54 2.57
CA GLU A 63 9.01 16.91 2.57
C GLU A 63 8.22 17.75 3.57
N HIS A 64 8.91 18.56 4.38
CA HIS A 64 8.27 19.40 5.41
C HIS A 64 7.30 18.60 6.32
N CYS A 65 7.71 17.39 6.72
CA CYS A 65 6.92 16.45 7.53
C CYS A 65 5.58 16.03 6.89
N LYS A 66 5.47 16.09 5.55
CA LYS A 66 4.30 15.67 4.78
C LYS A 66 4.70 14.71 3.67
N ILE A 67 3.78 13.85 3.27
CA ILE A 67 3.92 13.05 2.04
C ILE A 67 3.72 14.02 0.87
N ALA A 68 4.76 14.21 0.07
CA ALA A 68 4.75 15.06 -1.10
C ALA A 68 4.43 14.27 -2.39
N GLU A 69 4.93 13.03 -2.49
CA GLU A 69 4.70 12.14 -3.63
C GLU A 69 4.54 10.68 -3.17
N HIS A 70 3.83 9.88 -3.96
CA HIS A 70 3.55 8.47 -3.71
C HIS A 70 3.61 7.65 -4.99
N TRP A 71 4.31 6.52 -4.92
CA TRP A 71 4.31 5.45 -5.91
C TRP A 71 4.07 4.12 -5.21
N ASP A 72 3.52 3.16 -5.94
CA ASP A 72 3.30 1.82 -5.43
C ASP A 72 3.43 0.76 -6.50
N VAL A 73 3.75 -0.44 -6.03
CA VAL A 73 3.51 -1.68 -6.75
C VAL A 73 2.76 -2.62 -5.83
N ALA A 74 1.77 -3.31 -6.40
CA ALA A 74 0.96 -4.28 -5.67
C ALA A 74 0.94 -5.59 -6.44
N GLN A 75 1.20 -6.69 -5.73
CA GLN A 75 1.20 -8.03 -6.30
C GLN A 75 0.27 -8.93 -5.47
N PRO A 76 -0.67 -9.65 -6.10
CA PRO A 76 -1.49 -10.65 -5.39
C PRO A 76 -0.61 -11.71 -4.72
N VAL A 77 -0.93 -12.07 -3.47
CA VAL A 77 -0.28 -13.20 -2.81
C VAL A 77 -0.63 -14.49 -3.56
N PRO A 78 0.36 -15.22 -4.10
CA PRO A 78 0.11 -16.38 -4.94
C PRO A 78 -0.52 -17.52 -4.13
N GLU A 79 -1.46 -18.24 -4.74
CA GLU A 79 -2.04 -19.45 -4.13
C GLU A 79 -1.01 -20.58 -3.99
N LYS A 80 -0.11 -20.67 -4.97
CA LYS A 80 0.90 -21.73 -5.08
C LYS A 80 2.28 -21.08 -5.29
N PRO A 81 2.92 -20.56 -4.24
CA PRO A 81 4.26 -19.98 -4.37
C PRO A 81 5.27 -21.07 -4.75
N ALA A 82 6.21 -20.73 -5.62
CA ALA A 82 7.34 -21.60 -5.94
C ALA A 82 8.41 -21.60 -4.83
N ASN A 83 8.47 -20.53 -4.03
CA ASN A 83 9.39 -20.42 -2.89
C ASN A 83 8.71 -20.85 -1.58
N ALA A 84 9.51 -21.22 -0.58
CA ALA A 84 9.04 -21.52 0.79
C ALA A 84 9.13 -20.32 1.75
N ASN A 85 9.72 -19.20 1.31
CA ASN A 85 9.98 -18.03 2.16
C ASN A 85 8.74 -17.13 2.33
N GLY A 86 7.75 -17.28 1.44
CA GLY A 86 6.60 -16.39 1.38
C GLY A 86 6.90 -15.08 0.66
N MET A 87 5.92 -14.17 0.69
CA MET A 87 6.03 -12.83 0.09
C MET A 87 6.55 -11.78 1.07
N PHE A 88 6.61 -12.09 2.37
CA PHE A 88 6.83 -11.11 3.45
C PHE A 88 8.01 -11.48 4.31
#